data_AF-A0A538RS34-F1
#
_entry.id   AF-A0A538RS34-F1
#
_cell.length_a   1.000
_cell.length_b   1.000
_cell.length_c   1.000
_cell.angle_alpha   90.00
_cell.angle_beta   90.00
_cell.angle_gamma   90.00
#
_symmetry.space_group_name_H-M   'P 1'
#
loop_
_entity.id
_entity.type
_entity.pdbx_description
1 polymer ?
#
loop_
_entity_poly.entity_id
_entity_poly.type
_entity_poly.pdbx_seq_one_letter_code
_entity_poly.pdbx_strand_id
1 'polypeptide(L)'
;MPSTLVPDTSDHKPTVLIVDDEAAPRAALTQILRQDFHILTAENARAALAVLDDHGVDLVTLDLKLPDCSGSDLLNDIKRTHTEIEVIMVTAYGSLQSAMDCIRHGAAGFLLKPFNASELLTISLQTAQKKLRLDQLRPLLTNSTTLWGPEPACTKSWQALRDDYTTMNRTGSLSASHSDETSPLVPLISDLLEAKDRHLLNHGSRVSFYATLVANRLSLSIAEQQSLALGALVHDLDLISVPDSHVLNMESDPQTHCPDLGARMGRAMGLSADAVQIVALHHERWDGTGYPFGLRDDSTPLLARIVGIAQMFDDLTAEKSDRTSLPINEALQQIEQQAGTAFDPALTELFCRTMREQPPQH
;
A
#
# COMPACT_ATOMS: atom_id res chain seq x y z
N MET A 1 -25.08 15.79 -7.12
CA MET A 1 -23.98 15.62 -8.09
C MET A 1 -23.82 14.13 -8.29
N PRO A 2 -23.74 13.64 -9.53
CA PRO A 2 -23.93 12.21 -9.78
C PRO A 2 -22.82 11.42 -9.07
N SER A 3 -23.21 10.49 -8.22
CA SER A 3 -22.36 9.38 -7.77
C SER A 3 -21.92 8.65 -9.04
N THR A 4 -20.62 8.74 -9.36
CA THR A 4 -20.04 8.30 -10.65
C THR A 4 -19.23 7.01 -10.53
N LEU A 5 -19.28 6.37 -9.37
CA LEU A 5 -18.52 5.17 -9.07
C LEU A 5 -19.32 3.88 -9.32
N VAL A 6 -20.54 3.96 -9.88
CA VAL A 6 -21.24 2.79 -10.40
C VAL A 6 -21.10 2.76 -11.92
N PRO A 7 -20.08 2.10 -12.48
CA PRO A 7 -20.15 1.66 -13.86
C PRO A 7 -21.19 0.53 -13.98
N ASP A 8 -21.80 0.45 -15.15
CA ASP A 8 -22.62 -0.68 -15.58
C ASP A 8 -21.75 -1.95 -15.57
N THR A 9 -21.89 -2.80 -14.55
CA THR A 9 -20.98 -3.94 -14.27
C THR A 9 -21.45 -5.26 -14.87
N SER A 10 -22.37 -5.23 -15.83
CA SER A 10 -22.68 -6.41 -16.63
C SER A 10 -21.96 -6.32 -17.98
N ASP A 11 -20.75 -6.88 -18.07
CA ASP A 11 -20.33 -7.88 -19.10
C ASP A 11 -18.80 -7.95 -19.37
N HIS A 12 -17.94 -7.09 -18.80
CA HIS A 12 -16.51 -7.15 -19.15
C HIS A 12 -15.74 -8.16 -18.29
N LYS A 13 -15.42 -9.28 -18.92
CA LYS A 13 -14.58 -10.33 -18.36
C LYS A 13 -13.11 -9.89 -18.43
N PRO A 14 -12.36 -9.80 -17.31
CA PRO A 14 -10.98 -9.32 -17.32
C PRO A 14 -10.06 -10.22 -18.15
N THR A 15 -9.03 -9.64 -18.75
CA THR A 15 -8.07 -10.35 -19.61
C THR A 15 -6.82 -10.75 -18.83
N VAL A 16 -6.52 -12.06 -18.82
CA VAL A 16 -5.32 -12.64 -18.22
C VAL A 16 -4.36 -13.11 -19.31
N LEU A 17 -3.11 -12.65 -19.24
CA LEU A 17 -2.00 -13.23 -20.00
C LEU A 17 -1.27 -14.28 -19.16
N ILE A 18 -1.17 -15.50 -19.68
CA ILE A 18 -0.43 -16.60 -19.05
C ILE A 18 0.93 -16.74 -19.74
N VAL A 19 2.01 -16.52 -19.00
CA VAL A 19 3.40 -16.57 -19.49
C VAL A 19 4.13 -17.73 -18.81
N ASP A 20 4.35 -18.80 -19.56
CA ASP A 20 5.05 -20.01 -19.08
C ASP A 20 5.57 -20.78 -20.30
N ASP A 21 6.82 -21.22 -20.28
CA ASP A 21 7.48 -21.85 -21.43
C ASP A 21 7.00 -23.29 -21.65
N GLU A 22 6.51 -23.95 -20.60
CA GLU A 22 6.01 -25.31 -20.66
C GLU A 22 4.53 -25.34 -21.11
N ALA A 23 4.26 -26.10 -22.17
CA ALA A 23 2.92 -26.19 -22.74
C ALA A 23 1.87 -26.79 -21.77
N ALA A 24 2.29 -27.74 -20.91
CA ALA A 24 1.38 -28.43 -19.99
C ALA A 24 0.91 -27.52 -18.83
N PRO A 25 1.80 -26.84 -18.07
CA PRO A 25 1.40 -25.79 -17.12
C PRO A 25 0.54 -24.70 -17.75
N ARG A 26 0.90 -24.15 -18.92
CA ARG A 26 0.05 -23.16 -19.63
C ARG A 26 -1.36 -23.66 -19.90
N ALA A 27 -1.49 -24.90 -20.38
CA ALA A 27 -2.80 -25.49 -20.68
C ALA A 27 -3.63 -25.69 -19.40
N ALA A 28 -2.99 -26.10 -18.30
CA ALA A 28 -3.65 -26.25 -17.00
C ALA A 28 -4.14 -24.90 -16.45
N LEU A 29 -3.30 -23.87 -16.45
CA LEU A 29 -3.65 -22.51 -16.04
C LEU A 29 -4.81 -21.95 -16.89
N THR A 30 -4.74 -22.13 -18.21
CA THR A 30 -5.81 -21.75 -19.15
C THR A 30 -7.13 -22.41 -18.77
N GLN A 31 -7.10 -23.72 -18.50
CA GLN A 31 -8.30 -24.48 -18.19
C GLN A 31 -8.96 -24.03 -16.87
N ILE A 32 -8.15 -23.66 -15.87
CA ILE A 32 -8.65 -23.17 -14.58
C ILE A 32 -9.28 -21.78 -14.72
N LEU A 33 -8.62 -20.88 -15.45
CA LEU A 33 -9.00 -19.45 -15.48
C LEU A 33 -10.01 -19.08 -16.58
N ARG A 34 -10.17 -19.89 -17.64
CA ARG A 34 -11.03 -19.56 -18.80
C ARG A 34 -12.51 -19.32 -18.47
N GLN A 35 -13.01 -19.77 -17.32
CA GLN A 35 -14.40 -19.53 -16.93
C GLN A 35 -14.63 -18.06 -16.57
N ASP A 36 -13.67 -17.44 -15.89
CA ASP A 36 -13.82 -16.10 -15.29
C ASP A 36 -12.94 -15.03 -15.97
N PHE A 37 -11.97 -15.45 -16.80
CA PHE A 37 -11.10 -14.54 -17.56
C PHE A 37 -11.13 -14.76 -19.09
N HIS A 38 -10.86 -13.72 -19.87
CA HIS A 38 -10.37 -13.85 -21.25
C HIS A 38 -8.89 -14.23 -21.20
N ILE A 39 -8.49 -15.28 -21.92
CA ILE A 39 -7.15 -15.84 -21.81
C ILE A 39 -6.32 -15.52 -23.04
N LEU A 40 -5.17 -14.91 -22.80
CA LEU A 40 -4.06 -14.82 -23.74
C LEU A 40 -2.90 -15.66 -23.19
N THR A 41 -2.02 -16.13 -24.07
CA THR A 41 -0.87 -16.95 -23.65
C THR A 41 0.40 -16.53 -24.39
N ALA A 42 1.53 -16.59 -23.70
CA ALA A 42 2.85 -16.44 -24.28
C ALA A 42 3.80 -17.52 -23.73
N GLU A 43 4.76 -17.94 -24.55
CA GLU A 43 5.71 -19.01 -24.20
C GLU A 43 7.10 -18.48 -23.79
N ASN A 44 7.29 -17.17 -23.84
CA ASN A 44 8.54 -16.49 -23.49
C ASN A 44 8.29 -14.99 -23.26
N ALA A 45 9.29 -14.28 -22.75
CA ALA A 45 9.16 -12.87 -22.40
C ALA A 45 8.93 -11.98 -23.62
N ARG A 46 9.62 -12.24 -24.73
CA ARG A 46 9.44 -11.47 -25.97
C ARG A 46 8.01 -11.55 -26.50
N ALA A 47 7.43 -12.75 -26.52
CA ALA A 47 6.05 -12.96 -26.95
C ALA A 47 5.07 -12.30 -25.96
N ALA A 48 5.37 -12.34 -24.66
CA ALA A 48 4.54 -11.67 -23.66
C ALA A 48 4.51 -10.15 -23.90
N LEU A 49 5.65 -9.50 -24.06
CA LEU A 49 5.72 -8.06 -24.33
C LEU A 49 4.96 -7.66 -25.60
N ALA A 50 5.09 -8.43 -26.69
CA ALA A 50 4.33 -8.18 -27.91
C ALA A 50 2.81 -8.26 -27.69
N VAL A 51 2.34 -9.20 -26.86
CA VAL A 51 0.92 -9.28 -26.50
C VAL A 51 0.48 -8.07 -25.68
N LEU A 52 1.31 -7.62 -24.73
CA LEU A 52 1.01 -6.46 -23.88
C LEU A 52 0.94 -5.16 -24.66
N ASP A 53 1.80 -4.98 -25.68
CA ASP A 53 1.78 -3.79 -26.54
C ASP A 53 0.53 -3.72 -27.43
N ASP A 54 -0.01 -4.87 -27.84
CA ASP A 54 -1.10 -4.96 -28.83
C ASP A 54 -2.51 -5.17 -28.20
N HIS A 55 -2.60 -5.60 -26.94
CA HIS A 55 -3.85 -6.00 -26.30
C HIS A 55 -4.02 -5.38 -24.91
N GLY A 56 -5.26 -5.05 -24.52
CA GLY A 56 -5.60 -4.69 -23.16
C GLY A 56 -5.52 -5.92 -22.23
N VAL A 57 -4.49 -5.99 -21.38
CA VAL A 57 -4.29 -7.05 -20.40
C VAL A 57 -4.45 -6.47 -18.99
N ASP A 58 -5.27 -7.14 -18.17
CA ASP A 58 -5.51 -6.70 -16.79
C ASP A 58 -4.52 -7.34 -15.81
N LEU A 59 -4.22 -8.61 -16.05
CA LEU A 59 -3.46 -9.46 -15.15
C LEU A 59 -2.52 -10.38 -15.93
N VAL A 60 -1.29 -10.55 -15.43
CA VAL A 60 -0.32 -11.52 -15.95
C VAL A 60 -0.08 -12.60 -14.90
N THR A 61 -0.15 -13.87 -15.29
CA THR A 61 0.43 -14.96 -14.52
C THR A 61 1.78 -15.31 -15.13
N LEU A 62 2.84 -15.27 -14.33
CA LEU A 62 4.22 -15.26 -14.83
C LEU A 62 5.07 -16.34 -14.17
N ASP A 63 5.60 -17.27 -14.96
CA ASP A 63 6.65 -18.18 -14.47
C ASP A 63 7.98 -17.44 -14.27
N LEU A 64 8.75 -17.88 -13.26
CA LEU A 64 10.03 -17.28 -12.91
C LEU A 64 11.15 -17.70 -13.87
N LYS A 65 11.04 -18.87 -14.49
CA LYS A 65 12.02 -19.40 -15.44
C LYS A 65 11.44 -19.30 -16.84
N LEU A 66 11.96 -18.35 -17.62
CA LEU A 66 11.67 -18.25 -19.04
C LEU A 66 12.95 -18.53 -19.84
N PRO A 67 12.84 -18.96 -21.11
CA PRO A 67 14.00 -19.32 -21.93
C PRO A 67 14.85 -18.11 -22.34
N ASP A 68 14.28 -16.91 -22.36
CA ASP A 68 14.90 -15.68 -22.87
C ASP A 68 15.28 -14.65 -21.81
N CYS A 69 14.66 -14.66 -20.63
CA CYS A 69 15.08 -13.89 -19.45
C CYS A 69 14.58 -14.51 -18.14
N SER A 70 14.93 -13.92 -16.99
CA SER A 70 14.27 -14.27 -15.73
C SER A 70 12.86 -13.66 -15.69
N GLY A 71 11.88 -14.37 -15.13
CA GLY A 71 10.54 -13.82 -14.90
C GLY A 71 10.56 -12.56 -14.03
N SER A 72 11.56 -12.41 -13.13
CA SER A 72 11.75 -11.16 -12.38
C SER A 72 12.17 -9.99 -13.27
N ASP A 73 12.96 -10.23 -14.31
CA ASP A 73 13.35 -9.18 -15.26
C ASP A 73 12.13 -8.73 -16.07
N LEU A 74 11.30 -9.69 -16.51
CA LEU A 74 10.05 -9.38 -17.19
C LEU A 74 9.06 -8.64 -16.29
N LEU A 75 8.95 -9.01 -15.01
CA LEU A 75 8.14 -8.26 -14.03
C LEU A 75 8.58 -6.79 -13.98
N ASN A 76 9.88 -6.53 -13.88
CA ASN A 76 10.44 -5.17 -13.86
C ASN A 76 10.13 -4.41 -15.15
N ASP A 77 10.22 -5.07 -16.30
CA ASP A 77 9.89 -4.47 -17.59
C ASP A 77 8.41 -4.12 -17.71
N ILE A 78 7.51 -5.02 -17.29
CA ILE A 78 6.06 -4.78 -17.23
C ILE A 78 5.78 -3.61 -16.31
N LYS A 79 6.31 -3.58 -15.09
CA LYS A 79 6.04 -2.50 -14.14
C LYS A 79 6.61 -1.14 -14.57
N ARG A 80 7.62 -1.12 -15.44
CA ARG A 80 8.17 0.12 -16.02
C ARG A 80 7.37 0.65 -17.20
N THR A 81 6.82 -0.24 -18.04
CA THR A 81 6.20 0.13 -19.33
C THR A 81 4.67 0.08 -19.30
N HIS A 82 4.11 -0.75 -18.42
CA HIS A 82 2.70 -1.07 -18.28
C HIS A 82 2.30 -1.05 -16.79
N THR A 83 2.44 0.11 -16.14
CA THR A 83 2.32 0.29 -14.69
C THR A 83 1.00 -0.20 -14.09
N GLU A 84 -0.09 -0.17 -14.85
CA GLU A 84 -1.43 -0.54 -14.40
C GLU A 84 -1.74 -2.04 -14.47
N ILE A 85 -0.85 -2.85 -15.07
CA ILE A 85 -1.04 -4.30 -15.21
C ILE A 85 -0.58 -4.98 -13.93
N GLU A 86 -1.43 -5.84 -13.35
CA GLU A 86 -1.04 -6.63 -12.20
C GLU A 86 -0.35 -7.93 -12.59
N VAL A 87 0.62 -8.37 -11.78
CA VAL A 87 1.43 -9.56 -12.09
C VAL A 87 1.40 -10.51 -10.90
N ILE A 88 0.99 -11.75 -11.11
CA ILE A 88 1.07 -12.84 -10.15
C ILE A 88 2.19 -13.77 -10.60
N MET A 89 3.18 -13.95 -9.75
CA MET A 89 4.25 -14.93 -10.00
C MET A 89 3.73 -16.33 -9.72
N VAL A 90 3.96 -17.27 -10.63
CA VAL A 90 3.50 -18.66 -10.51
C VAL A 90 4.65 -19.59 -10.86
N THR A 91 5.34 -20.17 -9.87
CA THR A 91 6.59 -20.90 -10.13
C THR A 91 6.79 -22.15 -9.27
N ALA A 92 7.51 -23.14 -9.80
CA ALA A 92 8.02 -24.28 -9.04
C ALA A 92 9.36 -24.01 -8.33
N TYR A 93 10.02 -22.89 -8.63
CA TYR A 93 11.38 -22.57 -8.18
C TYR A 93 11.43 -21.30 -7.31
N GLY A 94 10.52 -21.20 -6.33
CA GLY A 94 10.49 -20.07 -5.41
C GLY A 94 11.11 -20.41 -4.05
N SER A 95 12.04 -19.57 -3.58
CA SER A 95 12.33 -19.44 -2.16
C SER A 95 11.48 -18.32 -1.55
N LEU A 96 11.37 -18.25 -0.22
CA LEU A 96 10.75 -17.10 0.45
C LEU A 96 11.42 -15.79 0.02
N GLN A 97 12.75 -15.79 -0.13
CA GLN A 97 13.51 -14.65 -0.61
C GLN A 97 13.07 -14.21 -2.00
N SER A 98 13.01 -15.15 -2.94
CA SER A 98 12.59 -14.86 -4.32
C SER A 98 11.15 -14.33 -4.37
N ALA A 99 10.26 -14.85 -3.53
CA ALA A 99 8.90 -14.33 -3.41
C ALA A 99 8.88 -12.89 -2.88
N MET A 100 9.63 -12.61 -1.82
CA MET A 100 9.76 -11.27 -1.25
C MET A 100 10.34 -10.28 -2.26
N ASP A 101 11.37 -10.67 -3.01
CA ASP A 101 11.97 -9.85 -4.04
C ASP A 101 10.96 -9.52 -5.14
N CYS A 102 10.17 -10.49 -5.64
CA CYS A 102 9.12 -10.21 -6.61
C CYS A 102 8.06 -9.23 -6.08
N ILE A 103 7.65 -9.37 -4.82
CA ILE A 103 6.69 -8.44 -4.19
C ILE A 103 7.28 -7.03 -4.09
N ARG A 104 8.56 -6.89 -3.70
CA ARG A 104 9.26 -5.60 -3.66
C ARG A 104 9.30 -4.91 -5.04
N HIS A 105 9.43 -5.70 -6.10
CA HIS A 105 9.42 -5.23 -7.48
C HIS A 105 8.00 -5.09 -8.09
N GLY A 106 6.95 -5.18 -7.27
CA GLY A 106 5.60 -4.84 -7.67
C GLY A 106 4.70 -6.02 -8.06
N ALA A 107 5.11 -7.27 -7.85
CA ALA A 107 4.18 -8.39 -8.01
C ALA A 107 2.96 -8.22 -7.07
N ALA A 108 1.77 -8.43 -7.61
CA ALA A 108 0.51 -8.39 -6.87
C ALA A 108 0.30 -9.63 -6.00
N GLY A 109 0.99 -10.72 -6.34
CA GLY A 109 0.87 -12.00 -5.66
C GLY A 109 1.95 -12.99 -6.09
N PHE A 110 2.07 -14.06 -5.32
CA PHE A 110 3.03 -15.13 -5.56
C PHE A 110 2.39 -16.48 -5.23
N LEU A 111 2.53 -17.46 -6.11
CA LEU A 111 1.97 -18.80 -5.97
C LEU A 111 3.02 -19.87 -6.29
N LEU A 112 3.25 -20.79 -5.34
CA LEU A 112 4.19 -21.90 -5.51
C LEU A 112 3.50 -23.11 -6.15
N LYS A 113 4.12 -23.70 -7.18
CA LYS A 113 3.74 -25.00 -7.72
C LYS A 113 4.25 -26.11 -6.78
N PRO A 114 3.44 -27.14 -6.46
CA PRO A 114 2.07 -27.35 -6.90
C PRO A 114 1.07 -26.54 -6.07
N PHE A 115 0.07 -25.96 -6.74
CA PHE A 115 -1.07 -25.29 -6.14
C PHE A 115 -2.36 -25.99 -6.58
N ASN A 116 -3.46 -25.71 -5.89
CA ASN A 116 -4.78 -26.18 -6.32
C ASN A 116 -5.52 -25.12 -7.16
N ALA A 117 -6.55 -25.54 -7.91
CA ALA A 117 -7.30 -24.65 -8.78
C ALA A 117 -7.99 -23.50 -8.02
N SER A 118 -8.41 -23.75 -6.77
CA SER A 118 -9.04 -22.73 -5.93
C SER A 118 -8.05 -21.63 -5.55
N GLU A 119 -6.81 -21.97 -5.17
CA GLU A 119 -5.78 -21.00 -4.81
C GLU A 119 -5.49 -20.05 -5.98
N LEU A 120 -5.27 -20.60 -7.18
CA LEU A 120 -5.05 -19.80 -8.38
C LEU A 120 -6.27 -18.92 -8.71
N LEU A 121 -7.48 -19.48 -8.67
CA LEU A 121 -8.69 -18.73 -8.99
C LEU A 121 -8.93 -17.61 -7.98
N THR A 122 -8.76 -17.89 -6.69
CA THR A 122 -8.92 -16.91 -5.62
C THR A 122 -7.94 -15.75 -5.78
N ILE A 123 -6.64 -16.03 -5.95
CA ILE A 123 -5.66 -14.95 -6.09
C ILE A 123 -5.87 -14.15 -7.37
N SER A 124 -6.17 -14.80 -8.50
CA SER A 124 -6.45 -14.10 -9.76
C SER A 124 -7.69 -13.22 -9.69
N LEU A 125 -8.80 -13.71 -9.11
CA LEU A 125 -10.02 -12.92 -8.93
C LEU A 125 -9.81 -11.75 -7.98
N GLN A 126 -9.15 -11.97 -6.83
CA GLN A 126 -8.85 -10.90 -5.88
C GLN A 126 -7.97 -9.82 -6.49
N THR A 127 -6.95 -10.21 -7.25
CA THR A 127 -6.07 -9.26 -7.95
C THR A 127 -6.83 -8.48 -9.01
N ALA A 128 -7.68 -9.13 -9.82
CA ALA A 128 -8.48 -8.44 -10.84
C ALA A 128 -9.52 -7.49 -10.24
N GLN A 129 -10.18 -7.90 -9.15
CA GLN A 129 -11.11 -7.04 -8.40
C GLN A 129 -10.40 -5.83 -7.80
N LYS A 130 -9.22 -6.04 -7.21
CA LYS A 130 -8.40 -4.94 -6.68
C LYS A 130 -8.01 -3.98 -7.80
N LYS A 131 -7.51 -4.47 -8.94
CA LYS A 131 -7.18 -3.66 -10.10
C LYS A 131 -8.38 -2.80 -10.53
N LEU A 132 -9.56 -3.40 -10.67
CA LEU A 132 -10.77 -2.66 -11.03
C LEU A 132 -11.07 -1.52 -10.05
N ARG A 133 -10.90 -1.74 -8.74
CA ARG A 133 -11.06 -0.68 -7.73
C ARG A 133 -10.01 0.42 -7.90
N LEU A 134 -8.74 0.06 -8.10
CA LEU A 134 -7.67 1.05 -8.31
C LEU A 134 -7.91 1.89 -9.58
N ASP A 135 -8.29 1.26 -10.69
CA ASP A 135 -8.57 1.92 -11.97
C ASP A 135 -9.76 2.90 -11.87
N GLN A 136 -10.70 2.64 -10.96
CA GLN A 136 -11.81 3.56 -10.65
C GLN A 136 -11.40 4.71 -9.73
N LEU A 137 -10.46 4.48 -8.80
CA LEU A 137 -9.99 5.49 -7.86
C LEU A 137 -9.00 6.47 -8.49
N ARG A 138 -8.06 6.01 -9.33
CA ARG A 138 -7.05 6.84 -10.00
C ARG A 138 -7.63 8.11 -10.65
N PRO A 139 -8.63 8.04 -11.55
CA PRO A 139 -9.16 9.24 -12.21
C PRO A 139 -9.83 10.22 -11.24
N LEU A 140 -10.36 9.74 -10.11
CA LEU A 140 -10.90 10.60 -9.07
C LEU A 140 -9.78 11.37 -8.35
N LEU A 141 -8.69 10.68 -8.02
CA LEU A 141 -7.52 11.29 -7.37
C LEU A 141 -6.80 12.29 -8.28
N THR A 142 -6.75 12.05 -9.59
CA THR A 142 -6.08 12.99 -10.52
C THR A 142 -6.93 14.23 -10.80
N ASN A 143 -8.25 14.09 -10.94
CA ASN A 143 -9.10 15.16 -11.47
C ASN A 143 -9.90 15.95 -10.42
N SER A 144 -9.81 15.63 -9.13
CA SER A 144 -10.87 16.06 -8.21
C SER A 144 -10.98 17.56 -7.92
N THR A 145 -10.03 18.33 -7.42
CA THR A 145 -10.23 19.69 -6.85
C THR A 145 -11.17 19.80 -5.63
N THR A 146 -12.24 18.99 -5.53
CA THR A 146 -13.18 19.04 -4.40
C THR A 146 -12.77 18.17 -3.23
N LEU A 147 -12.09 17.04 -3.46
CA LEU A 147 -11.56 16.17 -2.39
C LEU A 147 -10.54 16.89 -1.48
N TRP A 148 -9.86 17.90 -2.02
CA TRP A 148 -8.91 18.75 -1.29
C TRP A 148 -9.35 20.21 -1.24
N GLY A 149 -10.62 20.49 -1.59
CA GLY A 149 -11.21 21.83 -1.54
C GLY A 149 -11.56 22.29 -0.11
N PRO A 150 -12.13 23.50 0.04
CA PRO A 150 -12.57 23.99 1.34
C PRO A 150 -13.77 23.19 1.90
N GLU A 151 -13.93 23.23 3.22
CA GLU A 151 -15.15 22.73 3.86
C GLU A 151 -16.37 23.62 3.51
N PRO A 152 -17.59 23.06 3.37
CA PRO A 152 -17.97 21.66 3.62
C PRO A 152 -17.86 20.75 2.37
N ALA A 153 -17.31 21.23 1.26
CA ALA A 153 -17.29 20.50 0.00
C ALA A 153 -16.42 19.25 0.08
N CYS A 154 -15.20 19.39 0.64
CA CYS A 154 -14.28 18.29 0.90
C CYS A 154 -14.94 17.16 1.70
N THR A 155 -15.59 17.48 2.82
CA THR A 155 -16.28 16.49 3.65
C THR A 155 -17.33 15.70 2.88
N LYS A 156 -18.16 16.40 2.09
CA LYS A 156 -19.21 15.75 1.29
C LYS A 156 -18.63 14.85 0.19
N SER A 157 -17.56 15.28 -0.48
CA SER A 157 -16.91 14.48 -1.53
C SER A 157 -16.28 13.21 -0.96
N TRP A 158 -15.59 13.28 0.18
CA TRP A 158 -15.02 12.10 0.85
C TRP A 158 -16.09 11.12 1.35
N GLN A 159 -17.19 11.64 1.90
CA GLN A 159 -18.32 10.81 2.30
C GLN A 159 -18.95 10.08 1.11
N ALA A 160 -19.19 10.80 0.00
CA ALA A 160 -19.72 10.20 -1.21
C ALA A 160 -18.80 9.11 -1.78
N LEU A 161 -17.49 9.39 -1.87
CA LEU A 161 -16.49 8.42 -2.34
C LEU A 161 -16.50 7.16 -1.47
N ARG A 162 -16.54 7.32 -0.15
CA ARG A 162 -16.61 6.20 0.78
C ARG A 162 -17.87 5.37 0.56
N ASP A 163 -19.03 6.01 0.50
CA ASP A 163 -20.31 5.33 0.33
C ASP A 163 -20.36 4.55 -1.00
N ASP A 164 -19.87 5.17 -2.07
CA ASP A 164 -19.71 4.55 -3.38
C ASP A 164 -18.77 3.32 -3.34
N TYR A 165 -17.60 3.45 -2.71
CA TYR A 165 -16.65 2.34 -2.53
C TYR A 165 -17.26 1.17 -1.74
N THR A 166 -18.02 1.45 -0.67
CA THR A 166 -18.69 0.39 0.09
C THR A 166 -19.73 -0.37 -0.74
N THR A 167 -20.33 0.30 -1.73
CA THR A 167 -21.32 -0.30 -2.62
C THR A 167 -20.65 -1.27 -3.59
N MET A 168 -19.52 -0.89 -4.20
CA MET A 168 -18.73 -1.78 -5.07
C MET A 168 -18.22 -3.03 -4.35
N ASN A 169 -17.73 -2.86 -3.12
CA ASN A 169 -17.13 -3.97 -2.40
C ASN A 169 -18.18 -5.04 -2.05
N ARG A 170 -19.46 -4.66 -1.95
CA ARG A 170 -20.58 -5.62 -1.78
C ARG A 170 -20.96 -6.32 -3.07
N THR A 171 -20.93 -5.65 -4.22
CA THR A 171 -21.29 -6.26 -5.51
C THR A 171 -20.21 -7.21 -6.05
N GLY A 172 -18.94 -6.99 -5.72
CA GLY A 172 -17.84 -7.90 -6.10
C GLY A 172 -17.74 -9.19 -5.29
N SER A 173 -18.38 -9.25 -4.11
CA SER A 173 -18.36 -10.44 -3.24
C SER A 173 -19.57 -11.34 -3.54
N LEU A 174 -19.53 -12.07 -4.66
CA LEU A 174 -20.58 -13.04 -5.01
C LEU A 174 -20.54 -14.35 -4.18
N SER A 175 -19.59 -14.50 -3.25
CA SER A 175 -19.57 -15.66 -2.35
C SER A 175 -18.67 -15.44 -1.12
N ALA A 176 -19.18 -14.81 -0.07
CA ALA A 176 -18.70 -15.06 1.29
C ALA A 176 -19.76 -14.63 2.31
N SER A 177 -20.56 -15.60 2.74
CA SER A 177 -21.17 -15.56 4.06
C SER A 177 -20.04 -15.79 5.06
N HIS A 178 -19.60 -14.73 5.74
CA HIS A 178 -19.27 -14.74 7.16
C HIS A 178 -18.93 -13.32 7.63
N SER A 179 -19.65 -12.92 8.66
CA SER A 179 -19.35 -11.88 9.64
C SER A 179 -17.86 -11.60 9.81
N ASP A 180 -17.42 -10.45 9.30
CA ASP A 180 -16.52 -9.61 10.08
C ASP A 180 -16.90 -8.15 9.83
N GLU A 181 -17.30 -7.44 10.89
CA GLU A 181 -17.60 -6.01 10.90
C GLU A 181 -16.31 -5.18 10.74
N THR A 182 -15.40 -5.56 9.84
CA THR A 182 -14.26 -4.73 9.54
C THR A 182 -14.76 -3.50 8.79
N SER A 183 -14.62 -2.33 9.41
CA SER A 183 -14.94 -1.05 8.78
C SER A 183 -14.34 -1.01 7.37
N PRO A 184 -15.14 -0.69 6.32
CA PRO A 184 -14.66 -0.63 4.93
C PRO A 184 -13.61 0.48 4.73
N LEU A 185 -13.34 1.25 5.77
CA LEU A 185 -12.35 2.31 5.82
C LEU A 185 -10.92 1.79 5.60
N VAL A 186 -10.51 0.67 6.21
CA VAL A 186 -9.12 0.18 6.04
C VAL A 186 -8.85 -0.27 4.59
N PRO A 187 -9.71 -1.09 3.95
CA PRO A 187 -9.56 -1.41 2.53
C PRO A 187 -9.61 -0.18 1.63
N LEU A 188 -10.54 0.75 1.88
CA LEU A 188 -10.64 2.00 1.12
C LEU A 188 -9.35 2.81 1.18
N ILE A 189 -8.83 3.04 2.38
CA ILE A 189 -7.60 3.80 2.59
C ILE A 189 -6.43 3.10 1.92
N SER A 190 -6.32 1.79 2.06
CA SER A 190 -5.23 1.04 1.44
C SER A 190 -5.26 1.19 -0.10
N ASP A 191 -6.44 1.03 -0.70
CA ASP A 191 -6.64 1.20 -2.14
C ASP A 191 -6.42 2.66 -2.58
N LEU A 192 -6.78 3.65 -1.77
CA LEU A 192 -6.53 5.07 -2.07
C LEU A 192 -5.04 5.40 -2.09
N LEU A 193 -4.30 4.97 -1.07
CA LEU A 193 -2.86 5.19 -0.99
C LEU A 193 -2.16 4.50 -2.16
N GLU A 194 -2.53 3.27 -2.49
CA GLU A 194 -1.93 2.54 -3.62
C GLU A 194 -2.34 3.08 -4.99
N ALA A 195 -3.60 3.52 -5.15
CA ALA A 195 -4.05 4.18 -6.38
C ALA A 195 -3.28 5.46 -6.60
N LYS A 196 -2.89 6.16 -5.53
CA LYS A 196 -2.01 7.32 -5.61
C LYS A 196 -0.58 6.92 -5.96
N ASP A 197 0.03 6.15 -5.07
CA ASP A 197 1.40 5.66 -5.18
C ASP A 197 1.56 4.46 -4.26
N ARG A 198 1.93 3.31 -4.84
CA ARG A 198 2.20 2.08 -4.07
C ARG A 198 3.26 2.27 -2.98
N HIS A 199 4.23 3.17 -3.18
CA HIS A 199 5.22 3.48 -2.16
C HIS A 199 4.60 4.08 -0.90
N LEU A 200 3.60 4.96 -1.05
CA LEU A 200 2.89 5.57 0.07
C LEU A 200 2.17 4.51 0.93
N LEU A 201 1.49 3.54 0.28
CA LEU A 201 0.88 2.42 0.99
C LEU A 201 1.93 1.57 1.73
N ASN A 202 3.02 1.21 1.04
CA ASN A 202 4.06 0.35 1.59
C ASN A 202 4.74 1.02 2.79
N HIS A 203 5.04 2.31 2.66
CA HIS A 203 5.61 3.15 3.70
C HIS A 203 4.69 3.22 4.93
N GLY A 204 3.45 3.66 4.75
CA GLY A 204 2.46 3.73 5.83
C GLY A 204 2.25 2.36 6.52
N SER A 205 2.27 1.28 5.75
CA SER A 205 2.16 -0.09 6.30
C SER A 205 3.34 -0.48 7.19
N ARG A 206 4.59 -0.15 6.79
CA ARG A 206 5.79 -0.42 7.60
C ARG A 206 5.81 0.45 8.86
N VAL A 207 5.50 1.73 8.74
CA VAL A 207 5.41 2.66 9.89
C VAL A 207 4.34 2.18 10.88
N SER A 208 3.17 1.76 10.39
CA SER A 208 2.12 1.14 11.20
C SER A 208 2.57 -0.13 11.91
N PHE A 209 3.32 -0.99 11.21
CA PHE A 209 3.91 -2.19 11.79
C PHE A 209 4.89 -1.86 12.92
N TYR A 210 5.85 -0.96 12.71
CA TYR A 210 6.83 -0.56 13.74
C TYR A 210 6.15 0.11 14.94
N ALA A 211 5.19 1.00 14.71
CA ALA A 211 4.41 1.63 15.76
C ALA A 211 3.65 0.59 16.60
N THR A 212 3.06 -0.41 15.94
CA THR A 212 2.34 -1.51 16.60
C THR A 212 3.26 -2.38 17.45
N LEU A 213 4.48 -2.68 16.98
CA LEU A 213 5.48 -3.42 17.76
C LEU A 213 5.79 -2.71 19.10
N VAL A 214 5.93 -1.39 19.07
CA VAL A 214 6.17 -0.58 20.28
C VAL A 214 4.93 -0.49 21.16
N ALA A 215 3.74 -0.30 20.57
CA ALA A 215 2.48 -0.29 21.31
C ALA A 215 2.23 -1.58 22.10
N ASN A 216 2.64 -2.73 21.58
CA ASN A 216 2.54 -4.01 22.29
C ASN A 216 3.39 -4.09 23.57
N ARG A 217 4.32 -3.13 23.78
CA ARG A 217 5.12 -2.99 25.00
C ARG A 217 4.56 -1.92 25.94
N LEU A 218 3.50 -1.23 25.55
CA LEU A 218 2.83 -0.18 26.31
C LEU A 218 1.46 -0.66 26.79
N SER A 219 0.95 -0.05 27.85
CA SER A 219 -0.40 -0.34 28.37
C SER A 219 -1.45 0.51 27.64
N LEU A 220 -1.56 0.36 26.32
CA LEU A 220 -2.57 1.03 25.50
C LEU A 220 -3.87 0.23 25.47
N SER A 221 -5.00 0.92 25.50
CA SER A 221 -6.31 0.33 25.25
C SER A 221 -6.43 -0.17 23.80
N ILE A 222 -7.39 -1.07 23.54
CA ILE A 222 -7.65 -1.59 22.18
C ILE A 222 -7.98 -0.45 21.21
N ALA A 223 -8.72 0.58 21.65
CA ALA A 223 -9.07 1.73 20.84
C ALA A 223 -7.85 2.59 20.46
N GLU A 224 -6.91 2.77 21.40
CA GLU A 224 -5.65 3.46 21.13
C GLU A 224 -4.74 2.65 20.19
N GLN A 225 -4.68 1.33 20.35
CA GLN A 225 -3.93 0.45 19.43
C GLN A 225 -4.48 0.51 18.01
N GLN A 226 -5.81 0.45 17.86
CA GLN A 226 -6.48 0.60 16.57
C GLN A 226 -6.24 1.98 15.95
N SER A 227 -6.33 3.04 16.76
CA SER A 227 -6.08 4.42 16.31
C SER A 227 -4.63 4.64 15.94
N LEU A 228 -3.68 4.03 16.66
CA LEU A 228 -2.25 4.08 16.33
C LEU A 228 -1.97 3.37 15.01
N ALA A 229 -2.42 2.13 14.85
CA ALA A 229 -2.19 1.37 13.63
C ALA A 229 -2.76 2.09 12.40
N LEU A 230 -3.98 2.61 12.52
CA LEU A 230 -4.64 3.33 11.43
C LEU A 230 -4.05 4.72 11.19
N GLY A 231 -3.78 5.48 12.25
CA GLY A 231 -3.15 6.80 12.15
C GLY A 231 -1.75 6.73 11.56
N ALA A 232 -0.97 5.70 11.91
CA ALA A 232 0.34 5.44 11.31
C ALA A 232 0.25 5.03 9.84
N LEU A 233 -0.76 4.25 9.44
CA LEU A 233 -0.97 3.89 8.03
C LEU A 233 -1.24 5.13 7.15
N VAL A 234 -1.84 6.17 7.72
CA VAL A 234 -2.35 7.34 6.98
C VAL A 234 -1.69 8.65 7.38
N HIS A 235 -0.55 8.60 8.08
CA HIS A 235 0.07 9.80 8.63
C HIS A 235 0.40 10.84 7.53
N ASP A 236 0.71 10.37 6.32
CA ASP A 236 0.98 11.16 5.11
C ASP A 236 -0.21 11.23 4.13
N LEU A 237 -1.44 11.16 4.65
CA LEU A 237 -2.65 11.15 3.82
C LEU A 237 -2.76 12.38 2.90
N ASP A 238 -2.19 13.51 3.27
CA ASP A 238 -2.18 14.74 2.48
C ASP A 238 -1.41 14.61 1.15
N LEU A 239 -0.43 13.72 1.07
CA LEU A 239 0.36 13.49 -0.15
C LEU A 239 -0.48 12.97 -1.33
N ILE A 240 -1.68 12.43 -1.08
CA ILE A 240 -2.60 12.05 -2.15
C ILE A 240 -3.08 13.23 -3.00
N SER A 241 -2.98 14.45 -2.48
CA SER A 241 -3.35 15.68 -3.18
C SER A 241 -2.24 16.25 -4.08
N VAL A 242 -1.01 15.78 -3.92
CA VAL A 242 0.17 16.25 -4.67
C VAL A 242 0.14 15.64 -6.08
N PRO A 243 0.47 16.34 -7.18
CA PRO A 243 0.52 15.75 -8.53
C PRO A 243 1.50 14.57 -8.66
N ASP A 244 1.25 13.62 -9.57
CA ASP A 244 1.91 12.30 -9.61
C ASP A 244 3.44 12.32 -9.77
N SER A 245 4.04 13.36 -10.36
CA SER A 245 5.48 13.45 -10.62
C SER A 245 6.37 13.73 -9.40
N HIS A 246 5.81 13.64 -8.18
CA HIS A 246 6.37 14.32 -7.02
C HIS A 246 6.39 13.51 -5.71
N VAL A 247 5.63 12.41 -5.59
CA VAL A 247 5.46 11.71 -4.29
C VAL A 247 6.77 11.09 -3.77
N LEU A 248 7.52 10.38 -4.63
CA LEU A 248 8.74 9.65 -4.24
C LEU A 248 9.89 10.52 -3.70
N ASN A 249 9.91 11.81 -4.01
CA ASN A 249 11.01 12.72 -3.65
C ASN A 249 10.62 13.72 -2.55
N MET A 250 9.39 13.65 -2.02
CA MET A 250 8.81 14.74 -1.22
C MET A 250 8.39 14.35 0.20
N GLU A 251 8.39 13.05 0.56
CA GLU A 251 8.09 12.55 1.92
C GLU A 251 8.94 13.19 3.05
N SER A 252 10.06 13.85 2.70
CA SER A 252 10.96 14.48 3.66
C SER A 252 11.05 16.01 3.52
N ASP A 253 10.28 16.63 2.62
CA ASP A 253 10.27 18.08 2.43
C ASP A 253 9.07 18.72 3.15
N PRO A 254 9.28 19.45 4.26
CA PRO A 254 8.21 20.14 5.00
C PRO A 254 7.40 21.13 4.16
N GLN A 255 7.90 21.57 3.01
CA GLN A 255 7.16 22.47 2.11
C GLN A 255 6.06 21.76 1.32
N THR A 256 6.05 20.43 1.36
CA THR A 256 5.19 19.59 0.52
C THR A 256 4.09 18.92 1.32
N HIS A 257 4.34 18.66 2.60
CA HIS A 257 3.34 18.17 3.52
C HIS A 257 2.42 19.29 4.01
N CYS A 258 1.14 18.98 4.07
CA CYS A 258 0.07 19.79 4.62
C CYS A 258 -0.70 18.95 5.66
N PRO A 259 -0.14 18.70 6.87
CA PRO A 259 -0.75 17.83 7.87
C PRO A 259 -2.18 18.23 8.28
N ASP A 260 -2.50 19.53 8.20
CA ASP A 260 -3.85 20.04 8.43
C ASP A 260 -4.85 19.61 7.35
N LEU A 261 -4.40 19.47 6.09
CA LEU A 261 -5.21 18.90 5.01
C LEU A 261 -5.45 17.41 5.25
N GLY A 262 -4.40 16.66 5.57
CA GLY A 262 -4.49 15.24 5.90
C GLY A 262 -5.45 15.00 7.07
N ALA A 263 -5.35 15.81 8.13
CA ALA A 263 -6.24 15.74 9.29
C ALA A 263 -7.72 16.02 8.94
N ARG A 264 -7.97 17.00 8.05
CA ARG A 264 -9.33 17.27 7.53
C ARG A 264 -9.88 16.09 6.73
N MET A 265 -9.07 15.52 5.83
CA MET A 265 -9.45 14.35 5.04
C MET A 265 -9.74 13.14 5.94
N GLY A 266 -8.87 12.88 6.90
CA GLY A 266 -9.04 11.81 7.89
C GLY A 266 -10.37 11.94 8.65
N ARG A 267 -10.69 13.14 9.13
CA ARG A 267 -11.98 13.42 9.78
C ARG A 267 -13.16 13.18 8.85
N ALA A 268 -13.07 13.62 7.59
CA ALA A 268 -14.12 13.44 6.60
C ALA A 268 -14.40 11.96 6.27
N MET A 269 -13.35 11.12 6.25
CA MET A 269 -13.47 9.67 6.05
C MET A 269 -14.00 8.94 7.29
N GLY A 270 -13.94 9.57 8.47
CA GLY A 270 -14.43 9.01 9.74
C GLY A 270 -13.35 8.40 10.63
N LEU A 271 -12.09 8.86 10.52
CA LEU A 271 -11.03 8.48 11.45
C LEU A 271 -11.33 8.96 12.88
N SER A 272 -10.80 8.23 13.87
CA SER A 272 -10.88 8.63 15.28
C SER A 272 -10.12 9.94 15.52
N ALA A 273 -10.43 10.64 16.61
CA ALA A 273 -9.72 11.86 16.98
C ALA A 273 -8.21 11.61 17.17
N ASP A 274 -7.85 10.47 17.75
CA ASP A 274 -6.46 10.05 17.98
C ASP A 274 -5.71 9.81 16.66
N ALA A 275 -6.35 9.12 15.70
CA ALA A 275 -5.78 8.92 14.37
C ALA A 275 -5.60 10.26 13.63
N VAL A 276 -6.56 11.17 13.73
CA VAL A 276 -6.46 12.53 13.16
C VAL A 276 -5.34 13.34 13.83
N GLN A 277 -5.13 13.18 15.14
CA GLN A 277 -4.02 13.83 15.85
C GLN A 277 -2.66 13.32 15.40
N ILE A 278 -2.52 12.01 15.13
CA ILE A 278 -1.29 11.46 14.55
C ILE A 278 -0.98 12.15 13.23
N VAL A 279 -1.93 12.18 12.29
CA VAL A 279 -1.76 12.83 10.98
C VAL A 279 -1.32 14.29 11.17
N ALA A 280 -1.97 15.03 12.05
CA ALA A 280 -1.68 16.45 12.26
C ALA A 280 -0.33 16.75 12.94
N LEU A 281 0.20 15.83 13.76
CA LEU A 281 1.26 16.15 14.75
C LEU A 281 2.47 15.22 14.71
N HIS A 282 2.53 14.23 13.82
CA HIS A 282 3.64 13.27 13.79
C HIS A 282 5.00 13.90 13.39
N HIS A 283 5.00 15.11 12.82
CA HIS A 283 6.21 15.91 12.56
C HIS A 283 6.59 16.87 13.70
N GLU A 284 5.85 16.91 14.80
CA GLU A 284 6.27 17.62 16.00
C GLU A 284 7.51 16.97 16.60
N ARG A 285 8.42 17.78 17.13
CA ARG A 285 9.69 17.33 17.71
C ARG A 285 9.71 17.60 19.20
N TRP A 286 10.33 16.72 19.97
CA TRP A 286 10.39 16.82 21.43
C TRP A 286 10.88 18.20 21.95
N ASP A 287 11.85 18.80 21.27
CA ASP A 287 12.42 20.12 21.60
C ASP A 287 11.59 21.34 21.14
N GLY A 288 10.47 21.12 20.43
CA GLY A 288 9.61 22.17 19.88
C GLY A 288 10.09 22.77 18.56
N THR A 289 11.09 22.19 17.91
CA THR A 289 11.55 22.63 16.57
C THR A 289 10.78 21.98 15.42
N GLY A 290 9.80 21.13 15.74
CA GLY A 290 8.90 20.50 14.78
C GLY A 290 7.79 21.43 14.31
N TYR A 291 6.86 20.85 13.55
CA TYR A 291 5.74 21.57 12.95
C TYR A 291 4.46 20.71 13.02
N PRO A 292 3.26 21.32 12.88
CA PRO A 292 2.97 22.71 12.53
C PRO A 292 2.92 23.71 13.71
N PHE A 293 2.89 23.25 14.96
CA PHE A 293 2.69 24.12 16.13
C PHE A 293 3.93 24.30 17.01
N GLY A 294 4.97 23.48 16.86
CA GLY A 294 6.20 23.55 17.66
C GLY A 294 5.96 23.10 19.10
N LEU A 295 5.18 22.02 19.27
CA LEU A 295 4.85 21.46 20.57
C LEU A 295 6.11 20.89 21.24
N ARG A 296 6.21 21.03 22.56
CA ARG A 296 7.36 20.60 23.35
C ARG A 296 7.01 19.48 24.31
N ASP A 297 7.98 18.59 24.53
CA ASP A 297 7.93 17.54 25.53
C ASP A 297 6.62 16.70 25.41
N ASP A 298 5.85 16.62 26.49
CA ASP A 298 4.61 15.86 26.61
C ASP A 298 3.38 16.53 25.99
N SER A 299 3.53 17.75 25.45
CA SER A 299 2.46 18.45 24.74
C SER A 299 2.08 17.75 23.43
N THR A 300 3.01 16.99 22.83
CA THR A 300 2.72 16.13 21.67
C THR A 300 2.09 14.82 22.14
N PRO A 301 0.90 14.43 21.62
CA PRO A 301 0.24 13.19 22.02
C PRO A 301 1.15 11.96 21.88
N LEU A 302 1.02 11.02 22.82
CA LEU A 302 1.85 9.81 22.87
C LEU A 302 1.85 9.06 21.54
N LEU A 303 0.69 8.87 20.92
CA LEU A 303 0.58 8.12 19.67
C LEU A 303 1.30 8.82 18.51
N ALA A 304 1.24 10.16 18.43
CA ALA A 304 1.97 10.94 17.43
C ALA A 304 3.49 10.83 17.63
N ARG A 305 3.97 10.84 18.88
CA ARG A 305 5.40 10.63 19.21
C ARG A 305 5.88 9.24 18.77
N ILE A 306 5.07 8.20 18.97
CA ILE A 306 5.41 6.83 18.52
C ILE A 306 5.56 6.80 16.99
N VAL A 307 4.62 7.41 16.27
CA VAL A 307 4.64 7.45 14.80
C VAL A 307 5.83 8.26 14.28
N GLY A 308 6.18 9.39 14.89
CA GLY A 308 7.35 10.17 14.49
C GLY A 308 8.68 9.38 14.58
N ILE A 309 8.85 8.52 15.59
CA ILE A 309 10.03 7.64 15.69
C ILE A 309 9.97 6.51 14.65
N ALA A 310 8.80 5.89 14.48
CA ALA A 310 8.59 4.82 13.50
C ALA A 310 8.83 5.30 12.06
N GLN A 311 8.42 6.54 11.77
CA GLN A 311 8.66 7.23 10.50
C GLN A 311 10.16 7.34 10.21
N MET A 312 10.91 7.93 11.15
CA MET A 312 12.36 8.09 11.00
C MET A 312 13.07 6.76 10.81
N PHE A 313 12.61 5.71 11.51
CA PHE A 313 13.18 4.38 11.34
C PHE A 313 12.93 3.84 9.93
N ASP A 314 11.72 3.98 9.38
CA ASP A 314 11.43 3.58 8.02
C ASP A 314 12.24 4.39 6.99
N ASP A 315 12.32 5.71 7.16
CA ASP A 315 13.10 6.60 6.29
C ASP A 315 14.59 6.25 6.22
N LEU A 316 15.15 5.72 7.31
CA LEU A 316 16.55 5.30 7.38
C LEU A 316 16.78 3.89 6.83
N THR A 317 15.79 3.00 6.91
CA THR A 317 15.96 1.56 6.65
C THR A 317 15.32 1.08 5.35
N ALA A 318 14.35 1.80 4.80
CA ALA A 318 13.75 1.48 3.53
C ALA A 318 14.67 1.87 2.36
N GLU A 319 14.74 1.02 1.34
CA GLU A 319 15.38 1.38 0.07
C GLU A 319 14.52 2.42 -0.66
N LYS A 320 15.11 3.57 -1.00
CA LYS A 320 14.52 4.61 -1.85
C LYS A 320 15.34 4.71 -3.14
N SER A 321 14.72 5.12 -4.26
CA SER A 321 15.34 5.14 -5.59
C SER A 321 16.70 5.85 -5.65
N ASP A 322 16.92 6.84 -4.77
CA ASP A 322 18.13 7.67 -4.73
C ASP A 322 19.00 7.47 -3.47
N ARG A 323 18.64 6.55 -2.55
CA ARG A 323 19.35 6.37 -1.28
C ARG A 323 19.47 4.91 -0.86
N THR A 324 20.70 4.52 -0.51
CA THR A 324 20.99 3.21 0.10
C THR A 324 20.43 3.15 1.51
N SER A 325 19.64 2.12 1.80
CA SER A 325 19.12 1.82 3.13
C SER A 325 20.26 1.64 4.13
N LEU A 326 20.11 2.17 5.35
CA LEU A 326 21.05 1.92 6.43
C LEU A 326 20.78 0.55 7.08
N PRO A 327 21.83 -0.16 7.53
CA PRO A 327 21.66 -1.30 8.42
C PRO A 327 20.88 -0.91 9.67
N ILE A 328 20.01 -1.81 10.15
CA ILE A 328 19.13 -1.57 11.31
C ILE A 328 19.90 -0.97 12.50
N ASN A 329 21.07 -1.50 12.84
CA ASN A 329 21.87 -1.01 13.97
C ASN A 329 22.35 0.44 13.79
N GLU A 330 22.72 0.84 12.57
CA GLU A 330 23.14 2.21 12.28
C GLU A 330 21.95 3.17 12.32
N ALA A 331 20.79 2.76 11.79
CA ALA A 331 19.55 3.53 11.88
C ALA A 331 19.14 3.77 13.33
N LEU A 332 19.17 2.72 14.17
CA LEU A 332 18.88 2.85 15.61
C LEU A 332 19.87 3.76 16.33
N GLN A 333 21.16 3.70 15.99
CA GLN A 333 22.16 4.60 16.57
C GLN A 333 21.87 6.07 16.23
N GLN A 334 21.42 6.36 15.00
CA GLN A 334 21.03 7.73 14.61
C GLN A 334 19.76 8.20 15.33
N ILE A 335 18.80 7.31 15.56
CA ILE A 335 17.60 7.63 16.34
C ILE A 335 17.96 7.92 17.81
N GLU A 336 18.83 7.09 18.42
CA GLU A 336 19.30 7.29 19.79
C GLU A 336 20.03 8.63 19.98
N GLN A 337 20.78 9.10 18.99
CA GLN A 337 21.44 10.42 19.02
C GLN A 337 20.46 11.59 19.02
N GLN A 338 19.22 11.37 18.58
CA GLN A 338 18.16 12.39 18.55
C GLN A 338 17.22 12.34 19.77
N ALA A 339 17.49 11.46 20.74
CA ALA A 339 16.76 11.41 22.00
C ALA A 339 16.86 12.75 22.76
N GLY A 340 15.73 13.29 23.21
CA GLY A 340 15.63 14.58 23.90
C GLY A 340 15.70 15.80 23.00
N THR A 341 15.84 15.61 21.68
CA THR A 341 15.75 16.69 20.68
C THR A 341 14.60 16.43 19.71
N ALA A 342 14.76 15.50 18.77
CA ALA A 342 13.68 15.10 17.88
C ALA A 342 12.63 14.28 18.61
N PHE A 343 13.09 13.35 19.47
CA PHE A 343 12.27 12.28 20.00
C PHE A 343 12.26 12.26 21.52
N ASP A 344 11.14 11.82 22.08
CA ASP A 344 11.01 11.53 23.51
C ASP A 344 12.11 10.51 23.93
N PRO A 345 12.96 10.83 24.93
CA PRO A 345 14.04 9.94 25.35
C PRO A 345 13.57 8.55 25.79
N ALA A 346 12.48 8.47 26.55
CA ALA A 346 11.99 7.21 27.11
C ALA A 346 11.34 6.34 26.02
N LEU A 347 10.60 6.95 25.09
CA LEU A 347 10.06 6.24 23.93
C LEU A 347 11.16 5.80 22.97
N THR A 348 12.20 6.61 22.80
CA THR A 348 13.36 6.28 21.96
C THR A 348 14.07 5.02 22.46
N GLU A 349 14.33 4.94 23.78
CA GLU A 349 14.93 3.76 24.39
C GLU A 349 14.05 2.51 24.18
N LEU A 350 12.73 2.65 24.42
CA LEU A 350 11.77 1.56 24.22
C LEU A 350 11.73 1.09 22.75
N PHE A 351 11.69 2.03 21.81
CA PHE A 351 11.66 1.75 20.37
C PHE A 351 12.91 0.97 19.97
N CYS A 352 14.09 1.48 20.32
CA CYS A 352 15.36 0.87 19.94
C CYS A 352 15.53 -0.53 20.52
N ARG A 353 15.12 -0.74 21.79
CA ARG A 353 15.09 -2.08 22.40
C ARG A 353 14.15 -3.02 21.64
N THR A 354 12.95 -2.56 21.31
CA THR A 354 11.93 -3.38 20.62
C THR A 354 12.38 -3.81 19.23
N MET A 355 13.07 -2.94 18.48
CA MET A 355 13.59 -3.26 17.15
C MET A 355 14.77 -4.24 17.21
N ARG A 356 15.68 -4.10 18.18
CA ARG A 356 16.83 -5.04 18.36
C ARG A 356 16.39 -6.46 18.72
N GLU A 357 15.24 -6.60 19.35
CA GLU A 357 14.69 -7.90 19.75
C GLU A 357 13.94 -8.61 18.61
N GLN A 358 13.71 -7.94 17.47
CA GLN A 358 13.15 -8.60 16.31
C GLN A 358 14.19 -9.54 15.69
N PRO A 359 13.78 -10.76 15.26
CA PRO A 359 14.68 -11.62 14.52
C PRO A 359 15.21 -10.87 13.29
N PRO A 360 16.49 -11.05 12.90
CA PRO A 360 17.01 -10.46 11.68
C PRO A 360 16.09 -10.84 10.52
N GLN A 361 15.53 -9.84 9.85
CA GLN A 361 14.87 -10.05 8.57
C GLN A 361 15.98 -10.45 7.59
N HIS A 362 16.08 -11.75 7.32
CA HIS A 362 17.04 -12.33 6.37
C HIS A 362 16.54 -12.18 4.95
#